data_AF-A0A5J4QIX1-F1
#
_entry.id   AF-A0A5J4QIX1-F1
#
_cell.length_a   1.000
_cell.length_b   1.000
_cell.length_c   1.000
_cell.angle_alpha   90.00
_cell.angle_beta   90.00
_cell.angle_gamma   90.00
#
_symmetry.space_group_name_H-M   'P 1'
#
loop_
_entity.id
_entity.type
_entity.pdbx_description
1 polymer ?
#
loop_
_entity_poly.entity_id
_entity_poly.type
_entity_poly.pdbx_seq_one_letter_code
_entity_poly.pdbx_strand_id
1 'polypeptide(L)'
;MNNPFDITKAVDFTNEQIVQYWVDISDKDGFKNLLKPTSVMPMIILGSKGSGKTHLMRYFSYELQKIKYKEDLKGGLENDKFIGIYVRCSGLNSERFSDKGQSDEIWRSIYAYYWELWLSQISLIIIIDLQKNGIIRITNEQVLVASIIGLLNKKPQNIPNDLRGLVTFFSELQKAVDYEVENCIFNDDGKLHIDNLISPSKITYQLPQLIKEYVPFFKDKIFLYLIDELENISENQQRLIQTLIREKNTACTFRLGARLYGVRTYKTLGSGEENRKGSEFDEVVLDDFLRRTVFYLNR
;
A
#
# COMPACT_ATOMS: atom_id res chain seq x y z
N MET A 1 2.32 20.13 -30.55
CA MET A 1 1.40 19.00 -30.84
C MET A 1 2.09 17.75 -30.32
N ASN A 2 1.56 17.10 -29.28
CA ASN A 2 2.11 15.84 -28.78
C ASN A 2 1.48 14.68 -29.55
N ASN A 3 2.32 13.73 -29.98
CA ASN A 3 1.91 12.55 -30.71
C ASN A 3 0.98 11.68 -29.82
N PRO A 4 -0.28 11.44 -30.21
CA PRO A 4 -1.22 10.65 -29.41
C PRO A 4 -0.85 9.16 -29.29
N PHE A 5 0.17 8.69 -30.02
CA PHE A 5 0.69 7.32 -29.94
C PHE A 5 1.95 7.18 -29.06
N ASP A 6 2.47 8.25 -28.45
CA ASP A 6 3.65 8.17 -27.56
C ASP A 6 3.34 7.58 -26.19
N ILE A 7 2.06 7.56 -25.78
CA ILE A 7 1.61 7.03 -24.49
C ILE A 7 1.31 5.54 -24.66
N THR A 8 2.29 4.69 -24.33
CA THR A 8 2.19 3.23 -24.53
C THR A 8 1.87 2.45 -23.25
N LYS A 9 1.87 3.08 -22.06
CA LYS A 9 1.60 2.41 -20.78
C LYS A 9 0.69 3.22 -19.86
N ALA A 10 -0.10 2.52 -19.05
CA ALA A 10 -0.92 3.09 -17.97
C ALA A 10 -0.14 3.97 -16.96
N VAL A 11 1.17 3.72 -16.81
CA VAL A 11 2.07 4.51 -15.95
C VAL A 11 2.40 5.88 -16.51
N ASP A 12 2.24 6.07 -17.82
CA ASP A 12 2.58 7.32 -18.52
C ASP A 12 1.39 8.30 -18.53
N PHE A 13 0.20 7.85 -18.10
CA PHE A 13 -0.97 8.71 -17.95
C PHE A 13 -0.92 9.53 -16.65
N THR A 14 -1.28 10.81 -16.75
CA THR A 14 -1.55 11.64 -15.57
C THR A 14 -2.80 11.16 -14.85
N ASN A 15 -2.97 11.57 -13.58
CA ASN A 15 -4.15 11.20 -12.81
C ASN A 15 -5.45 11.71 -13.47
N GLU A 16 -5.41 12.90 -14.06
CA GLU A 16 -6.54 13.51 -14.78
C GLU A 16 -6.90 12.71 -16.02
N GLN A 17 -5.90 12.29 -16.80
CA GLN A 17 -6.14 11.46 -17.99
C GLN A 17 -6.74 10.11 -17.62
N ILE A 18 -6.33 9.51 -16.50
CA ILE A 18 -6.94 8.26 -16.03
C ILE A 18 -8.43 8.44 -15.76
N VAL A 19 -8.83 9.50 -15.05
CA VAL A 19 -10.25 9.77 -14.78
C VAL A 19 -11.00 10.08 -16.08
N GLN A 20 -10.41 10.87 -16.98
CA GLN A 20 -11.03 11.23 -18.25
C GLN A 20 -11.28 10.03 -19.16
N TYR A 21 -10.35 9.09 -19.23
CA TYR A 21 -10.45 7.91 -20.08
C TYR A 21 -11.09 6.71 -19.39
N TRP A 22 -11.52 6.85 -18.14
CA TRP A 22 -12.15 5.77 -17.41
C TRP A 22 -13.52 5.44 -17.97
N VAL A 23 -13.71 4.19 -18.38
CA VAL A 23 -15.01 3.65 -18.79
C VAL A 23 -15.29 2.46 -17.89
N ASP A 24 -16.33 2.55 -17.07
CA ASP A 24 -16.75 1.43 -16.24
C ASP A 24 -17.55 0.41 -17.07
N ILE A 25 -17.48 -0.86 -16.68
CA ILE A 25 -18.21 -1.93 -17.33
C ILE A 25 -19.59 -1.97 -16.68
N SER A 26 -20.67 -1.85 -17.47
CA SER A 26 -22.09 -1.82 -17.09
C SER A 26 -22.46 -2.14 -15.62
N ASP A 27 -23.34 -1.35 -15.01
CA ASP A 27 -23.72 -1.28 -13.58
C ASP A 27 -23.74 -2.56 -12.73
N LYS A 28 -23.96 -3.75 -13.29
CA LYS A 28 -23.97 -5.03 -12.53
C LYS A 28 -22.58 -5.66 -12.35
N ASP A 29 -21.66 -5.46 -13.29
CA ASP A 29 -20.30 -6.06 -13.31
C ASP A 29 -19.19 -5.01 -13.29
N GLY A 30 -19.44 -3.84 -12.72
CA GLY A 30 -18.48 -2.73 -12.70
C GLY A 30 -17.19 -3.04 -11.93
N PHE A 31 -16.13 -2.28 -12.24
CA PHE A 31 -14.82 -2.44 -11.61
C PHE A 31 -14.84 -2.24 -10.09
N LYS A 32 -15.81 -1.49 -9.55
CA LYS A 32 -16.02 -1.38 -8.10
C LYS A 32 -16.50 -2.71 -7.50
N ASN A 33 -17.38 -3.44 -8.19
CA ASN A 33 -17.83 -4.77 -7.77
C ASN A 33 -16.72 -5.81 -7.91
N LEU A 34 -15.89 -5.69 -8.95
CA LEU A 34 -14.70 -6.53 -9.13
C LEU A 34 -13.68 -6.32 -7.99
N LEU A 35 -13.30 -5.07 -7.73
CA LEU A 35 -12.27 -4.74 -6.75
C LEU A 35 -12.76 -4.90 -5.31
N LYS A 36 -14.07 -4.79 -5.07
CA LYS A 36 -14.70 -4.86 -3.74
C LYS A 36 -13.96 -3.98 -2.71
N PRO A 37 -13.78 -2.67 -2.93
CA PRO A 37 -12.86 -1.85 -2.13
C PRO A 37 -13.20 -1.75 -0.63
N THR A 38 -14.43 -2.10 -0.26
CA THR A 38 -14.92 -2.13 1.13
C THR A 38 -14.93 -3.55 1.75
N SER A 39 -14.48 -4.58 1.03
CA SER A 39 -14.32 -5.93 1.58
C SER A 39 -13.00 -6.05 2.32
N VAL A 40 -13.05 -6.52 3.57
CA VAL A 40 -11.86 -6.79 4.40
C VAL A 40 -11.04 -7.99 3.89
N MET A 41 -11.61 -8.85 3.04
CA MET A 41 -10.88 -9.95 2.41
C MET A 41 -9.82 -9.39 1.45
N PRO A 42 -8.52 -9.69 1.65
CA PRO A 42 -7.48 -9.33 0.69
C PRO A 42 -7.76 -9.94 -0.68
N MET A 43 -7.25 -9.31 -1.75
CA MET A 43 -7.40 -9.83 -3.10
C MET A 43 -6.11 -9.69 -3.92
N ILE A 44 -5.79 -10.73 -4.66
CA ILE A 44 -4.73 -10.73 -5.67
C ILE A 44 -5.36 -10.54 -7.05
N ILE A 45 -4.87 -9.53 -7.78
CA ILE A 45 -5.32 -9.12 -9.10
C ILE A 45 -4.20 -9.45 -10.08
N LEU A 46 -4.40 -10.52 -10.84
CA LEU A 46 -3.45 -11.03 -11.82
C LEU A 46 -3.80 -10.51 -13.23
N GLY A 47 -2.80 -10.42 -14.10
CA GLY A 47 -3.03 -10.20 -15.53
C GLY A 47 -1.75 -9.92 -16.31
N SER A 48 -1.80 -9.91 -17.63
CA SER A 48 -0.67 -9.62 -18.49
C SER A 48 -0.20 -8.16 -18.39
N LYS A 49 0.96 -7.86 -18.97
CA LYS A 49 1.38 -6.47 -19.16
C LYS A 49 0.33 -5.75 -20.02
N GLY A 50 -0.05 -4.54 -19.63
CA GLY A 50 -1.08 -3.77 -20.33
C GLY A 50 -2.54 -4.16 -20.01
N SER A 51 -2.79 -5.14 -19.12
CA SER A 51 -4.15 -5.59 -18.77
C SER A 51 -5.00 -4.56 -17.99
N GLY A 52 -4.46 -3.38 -17.68
CA GLY A 52 -5.18 -2.34 -16.94
C GLY A 52 -5.09 -2.40 -15.41
N LYS A 53 -4.31 -3.33 -14.81
CA LYS A 53 -4.16 -3.44 -13.33
C LYS A 53 -3.79 -2.12 -12.66
N THR A 54 -2.72 -1.48 -13.12
CA THR A 54 -2.25 -0.19 -12.59
C THR A 54 -3.31 0.90 -12.74
N HIS A 55 -4.01 0.92 -13.88
CA HIS A 55 -5.07 1.88 -14.14
C HIS A 55 -6.24 1.69 -13.15
N LEU A 56 -6.67 0.44 -12.97
CA LEU A 56 -7.67 0.04 -11.99
C LEU A 56 -7.25 0.46 -10.57
N MET A 57 -6.04 0.11 -10.14
CA MET A 57 -5.58 0.44 -8.79
C MET A 57 -5.47 1.96 -8.58
N ARG A 58 -4.89 2.71 -9.53
CA ARG A 58 -4.82 4.17 -9.44
C ARG A 58 -6.21 4.79 -9.37
N TYR A 59 -7.18 4.30 -10.15
CA TYR A 59 -8.55 4.83 -10.17
C TYR A 59 -9.25 4.79 -8.79
N PHE A 60 -8.92 3.77 -7.98
CA PHE A 60 -9.41 3.64 -6.61
C PHE A 60 -8.47 4.27 -5.56
N SER A 61 -7.38 4.94 -5.96
CA SER A 61 -6.49 5.64 -5.03
C SER A 61 -7.05 7.00 -4.59
N TYR A 62 -6.63 7.47 -3.42
CA TYR A 62 -7.00 8.76 -2.86
C TYR A 62 -6.70 9.93 -3.80
N GLU A 63 -5.56 9.90 -4.50
CA GLU A 63 -5.20 10.94 -5.47
C GLU A 63 -6.24 11.06 -6.59
N LEU A 64 -6.82 9.95 -7.04
CA LEU A 64 -7.88 9.98 -8.04
C LEU A 64 -9.26 10.17 -7.42
N GLN A 65 -9.50 9.76 -6.17
CA GLN A 65 -10.70 10.16 -5.44
C GLN A 65 -10.80 11.69 -5.35
N LYS A 66 -9.69 12.41 -5.11
CA LYS A 66 -9.65 13.89 -5.16
C LYS A 66 -10.11 14.47 -6.49
N ILE A 67 -9.68 13.88 -7.59
CA ILE A 67 -10.02 14.37 -8.93
C ILE A 67 -11.47 14.03 -9.27
N LYS A 68 -11.92 12.80 -8.98
CA LYS A 68 -13.31 12.36 -9.22
C LYS A 68 -14.32 13.19 -8.44
N TYR A 69 -13.96 13.61 -7.23
CA TYR A 69 -14.82 14.36 -6.33
C TYR A 69 -14.37 15.81 -6.14
N LYS A 70 -13.80 16.42 -7.18
CA LYS A 70 -13.26 17.79 -7.11
C LYS A 70 -14.25 18.82 -6.55
N GLU A 71 -15.54 18.67 -6.88
CA GLU A 71 -16.61 19.59 -6.44
C GLU A 71 -17.10 19.30 -5.01
N ASP A 72 -17.06 18.04 -4.56
CA ASP A 72 -17.46 17.63 -3.20
C ASP A 72 -16.63 16.42 -2.73
N LEU A 73 -15.40 16.70 -2.31
CA LEU A 73 -14.47 15.67 -1.87
C LEU A 73 -15.00 14.91 -0.65
N LYS A 74 -15.61 15.64 0.29
CA LYS A 74 -16.10 15.04 1.53
C LYS A 74 -17.24 14.06 1.25
N GLY A 75 -18.27 14.47 0.52
CA GLY A 75 -19.40 13.60 0.16
C GLY A 75 -18.97 12.42 -0.68
N GLY A 76 -18.04 12.62 -1.63
CA GLY A 76 -17.45 11.54 -2.42
C GLY A 76 -16.77 10.46 -1.58
N LEU A 77 -15.89 10.86 -0.65
CA LEU A 77 -15.20 9.93 0.26
C LEU A 77 -16.15 9.29 1.29
N GLU A 78 -17.19 10.00 1.72
CA GLU A 78 -18.25 9.45 2.58
C GLU A 78 -19.05 8.36 1.86
N ASN A 79 -19.29 8.50 0.55
CA ASN A 79 -19.97 7.50 -0.27
C ASN A 79 -19.06 6.32 -0.62
N ASP A 80 -17.77 6.55 -0.82
CA ASP A 80 -16.83 5.48 -1.16
C ASP A 80 -16.62 4.49 -0.01
N LYS A 81 -16.62 4.95 1.25
CA LYS A 81 -16.38 4.13 2.46
C LYS A 81 -14.98 3.48 2.51
N PHE A 82 -14.03 4.00 1.74
CA PHE A 82 -12.62 3.63 1.85
C PHE A 82 -11.74 4.81 1.44
N ILE A 83 -10.49 4.79 1.89
CA ILE A 83 -9.42 5.67 1.42
C ILE A 83 -8.37 4.79 0.74
N GLY A 84 -8.17 5.01 -0.56
CA GLY A 84 -7.25 4.20 -1.36
C GLY A 84 -5.79 4.66 -1.21
N ILE A 85 -4.93 3.78 -0.71
CA ILE A 85 -3.51 4.05 -0.52
C ILE A 85 -2.74 3.27 -1.57
N TYR A 86 -2.38 3.95 -2.65
CA TYR A 86 -1.67 3.33 -3.77
C TYR A 86 -0.17 3.34 -3.54
N VAL A 87 0.45 2.16 -3.67
CA VAL A 87 1.88 1.97 -3.57
C VAL A 87 2.37 1.08 -4.69
N ARG A 88 3.56 1.39 -5.22
CA ARG A 88 4.16 0.63 -6.32
C ARG A 88 5.45 -0.02 -5.86
N CYS A 89 5.55 -1.34 -5.94
CA CYS A 89 6.69 -2.09 -5.42
C CYS A 89 8.03 -1.75 -6.11
N SER A 90 8.02 -1.25 -7.36
CA SER A 90 9.25 -0.78 -8.01
C SER A 90 9.93 0.37 -7.25
N GLY A 91 9.19 1.15 -6.47
CA GLY A 91 9.72 2.27 -5.68
C GLY A 91 10.58 1.84 -4.49
N LEU A 92 10.54 0.56 -4.10
CA LEU A 92 11.32 0.04 -2.97
C LEU A 92 12.77 -0.32 -3.33
N ASN A 93 13.11 -0.32 -4.63
CA ASN A 93 14.40 -0.79 -5.15
C ASN A 93 14.85 -2.11 -4.50
N SER A 94 13.95 -3.09 -4.48
CA SER A 94 14.02 -4.37 -3.76
C SER A 94 15.37 -5.10 -3.77
N GLU A 95 16.12 -5.03 -4.87
CA GLU A 95 17.39 -5.74 -5.06
C GLU A 95 18.45 -5.33 -4.02
N ARG A 96 18.38 -4.11 -3.49
CA ARG A 96 19.36 -3.61 -2.50
C ARG A 96 19.28 -4.33 -1.14
N PHE A 97 18.16 -4.99 -0.84
CA PHE A 97 17.94 -5.72 0.41
C PHE A 97 18.32 -7.20 0.26
N SER A 98 19.53 -7.45 -0.24
CA SER A 98 20.07 -8.79 -0.44
C SER A 98 21.59 -8.75 -0.44
N ASP A 99 22.20 -9.93 -0.35
CA ASP A 99 23.65 -10.14 -0.41
C ASP A 99 24.44 -9.34 0.65
N LYS A 100 25.58 -8.76 0.27
CA LYS A 100 26.46 -7.93 1.13
C LYS A 100 26.96 -8.63 2.40
N GLY A 101 27.14 -9.95 2.33
CA GLY A 101 27.65 -10.77 3.43
C GLY A 101 26.67 -10.98 4.58
N GLN A 102 25.39 -10.61 4.42
CA GLN A 102 24.36 -10.77 5.44
C GLN A 102 23.44 -11.97 5.13
N SER A 103 22.75 -12.48 6.15
CA SER A 103 21.80 -13.57 5.97
C SER A 103 20.46 -13.07 5.41
N ASP A 104 19.75 -13.96 4.72
CA ASP A 104 18.37 -13.73 4.28
C ASP A 104 17.44 -13.35 5.44
N GLU A 105 17.68 -13.86 6.64
CA GLU A 105 16.89 -13.54 7.82
C GLU A 105 17.04 -12.07 8.22
N ILE A 106 18.27 -11.56 8.24
CA ILE A 106 18.56 -10.14 8.50
C ILE A 106 17.88 -9.28 7.43
N TRP A 107 18.03 -9.64 6.15
CA TRP A 107 17.41 -8.90 5.05
C TRP A 107 15.87 -8.88 5.11
N ARG A 108 15.24 -10.00 5.45
CA ARG A 108 13.78 -10.05 5.66
C ARG A 108 13.35 -9.10 6.80
N SER A 109 14.09 -9.08 7.91
CA SER A 109 13.82 -8.20 9.05
C SER A 109 13.94 -6.72 8.66
N ILE A 110 15.01 -6.36 7.95
CA ILE A 110 15.25 -4.97 7.51
C ILE A 110 14.24 -4.54 6.46
N TYR A 111 13.91 -5.39 5.50
CA TYR A 111 12.88 -5.08 4.51
C TYR A 111 11.51 -4.89 5.17
N ALA A 112 11.14 -5.73 6.15
CA ALA A 112 9.91 -5.55 6.90
C ALA A 112 9.89 -4.22 7.69
N TYR A 113 11.01 -3.86 8.31
CA TYR A 113 11.15 -2.57 8.98
C TYR A 113 11.01 -1.39 8.00
N TYR A 114 11.68 -1.47 6.85
CA TYR A 114 11.62 -0.46 5.80
C TYR A 114 10.20 -0.29 5.25
N TRP A 115 9.50 -1.40 5.04
CA TRP A 115 8.10 -1.43 4.61
C TRP A 115 7.18 -0.70 5.59
N GLU A 116 7.32 -0.98 6.89
CA GLU A 116 6.53 -0.31 7.94
C GLU A 116 6.76 1.20 7.92
N LEU A 117 8.02 1.65 7.86
CA LEU A 117 8.36 3.08 7.79
C LEU A 117 7.78 3.75 6.54
N TRP A 118 7.93 3.11 5.39
CA TRP A 118 7.49 3.64 4.11
C TRP A 118 5.96 3.75 4.02
N LEU A 119 5.25 2.67 4.35
CA LEU A 119 3.79 2.64 4.27
C LEU A 119 3.14 3.60 5.28
N SER A 120 3.77 3.75 6.45
CA SER A 120 3.35 4.71 7.47
C SER A 120 3.40 6.14 6.95
N GLN A 121 4.51 6.52 6.30
CA GLN A 121 4.65 7.86 5.73
C GLN A 121 3.60 8.14 4.65
N ILE A 122 3.39 7.22 3.72
CA ILE A 122 2.37 7.38 2.66
C ILE A 122 0.98 7.55 3.28
N SER A 123 0.65 6.71 4.27
CA SER A 123 -0.63 6.78 4.97
C SER A 123 -0.80 8.12 5.68
N LEU A 124 0.21 8.56 6.45
CA LEU A 124 0.19 9.82 7.19
C LEU A 124 0.10 11.05 6.29
N ILE A 125 0.78 11.05 5.14
CA ILE A 125 0.70 12.13 4.16
C ILE A 125 -0.75 12.32 3.67
N ILE A 126 -1.47 11.22 3.42
CA ILE A 126 -2.89 11.28 3.04
C ILE A 126 -3.74 11.86 4.17
N ILE A 127 -3.50 11.45 5.42
CA ILE A 127 -4.20 12.02 6.59
C ILE A 127 -3.94 13.52 6.72
N ILE A 128 -2.68 13.96 6.55
CA ILE A 128 -2.31 15.38 6.59
C ILE A 128 -2.99 16.15 5.46
N ASP A 129 -3.07 15.58 4.26
CA ASP A 129 -3.76 16.19 3.13
C ASP A 129 -5.28 16.32 3.39
N LEU A 130 -5.92 15.29 3.94
CA LEU A 130 -7.33 15.35 4.36
C LEU A 130 -7.57 16.45 5.41
N GLN A 131 -6.66 16.61 6.37
CA GLN A 131 -6.73 17.68 7.37
C GLN A 131 -6.54 19.06 6.72
N LYS A 132 -5.58 19.20 5.80
CA LYS A 132 -5.32 20.45 5.07
C LYS A 132 -6.50 20.89 4.21
N ASN A 133 -7.23 19.95 3.63
CA ASN A 133 -8.44 20.20 2.84
C ASN A 133 -9.71 20.35 3.70
N GLY A 134 -9.60 20.38 5.04
CA GLY A 134 -10.72 20.57 5.94
C GLY A 134 -11.72 19.40 6.00
N ILE A 135 -11.35 18.23 5.46
CA ILE A 135 -12.20 17.04 5.43
C ILE A 135 -12.29 16.39 6.82
N ILE A 136 -11.17 16.41 7.54
CA ILE A 136 -11.06 15.89 8.90
C ILE A 136 -10.53 16.95 9.85
N ARG A 137 -10.81 16.75 11.14
CA ARG A 137 -10.21 17.51 12.24
C ARG A 137 -9.72 16.52 13.29
N ILE A 138 -8.46 16.69 13.70
CA ILE A 138 -7.85 15.87 14.76
C ILE A 138 -7.76 16.72 16.02
N THR A 139 -8.74 16.57 16.92
CA THR A 139 -8.88 17.44 18.11
C THR A 139 -7.69 17.34 19.06
N ASN A 140 -7.05 16.17 19.15
CA ASN A 140 -5.91 15.93 20.05
C ASN A 140 -4.75 15.26 19.29
N GLU A 141 -4.23 15.97 18.29
CA GLU A 141 -3.19 15.46 17.37
C GLU A 141 -1.94 14.97 18.11
N GLN A 142 -1.51 15.66 19.17
CA GLN A 142 -0.38 15.25 20.00
C GLN A 142 -0.58 13.86 20.64
N VAL A 143 -1.79 13.56 21.13
CA VAL A 143 -2.09 12.24 21.71
C VAL A 143 -2.11 11.15 20.66
N LEU A 144 -2.64 11.44 19.47
CA LEU A 144 -2.57 10.50 18.35
C LEU A 144 -1.11 10.21 17.96
N VAL A 145 -0.27 11.25 17.83
CA VAL A 145 1.15 11.11 17.53
C VAL A 145 1.87 10.29 18.61
N ALA A 146 1.63 10.59 19.89
CA ALA A 146 2.20 9.83 21.00
C ALA A 146 1.76 8.36 20.97
N SER A 147 0.52 8.09 20.60
CA SER A 147 -0.01 6.72 20.46
C SER A 147 0.66 5.96 19.31
N ILE A 148 0.89 6.62 18.18
CA ILE A 148 1.61 6.03 17.04
C ILE A 148 3.09 5.78 17.41
N ILE A 149 3.74 6.71 18.11
CA ILE A 149 5.10 6.51 18.64
C ILE A 149 5.14 5.38 19.68
N GLY A 150 4.06 5.17 20.44
CA GLY A 150 3.90 4.05 21.35
C GLY A 150 3.90 2.67 20.65
N LEU A 151 3.74 2.62 19.33
CA LEU A 151 3.89 1.38 18.55
C LEU A 151 5.36 0.95 18.41
N LEU A 152 6.32 1.85 18.62
CA LEU A 152 7.74 1.52 18.54
C LEU A 152 8.14 0.64 19.74
N ASN A 153 9.05 -0.31 19.50
CA ASN A 153 9.59 -1.20 20.53
C ASN A 153 10.58 -0.49 21.48
N LYS A 154 11.03 0.71 21.10
CA LYS A 154 11.92 1.59 21.90
C LYS A 154 11.40 3.01 21.80
N LYS A 155 11.22 3.65 22.96
CA LYS A 155 10.77 5.04 23.03
C LYS A 155 11.87 5.98 22.50
N PRO A 156 11.59 6.85 21.50
CA PRO A 156 12.57 7.81 21.03
C PRO A 156 12.79 8.91 22.07
N GLN A 157 13.97 9.53 22.04
CA GLN A 157 14.29 10.65 22.94
C GLN A 157 13.42 11.88 22.65
N ASN A 158 13.26 12.20 21.36
CA ASN A 158 12.44 13.31 20.90
C ASN A 158 11.17 12.77 20.25
N ILE A 159 10.02 13.06 20.87
CA ILE A 159 8.71 12.69 20.33
C ILE A 159 8.22 13.83 19.44
N PRO A 160 7.81 13.56 18.19
CA PRO A 160 7.20 14.57 17.34
C PRO A 160 5.93 15.16 17.96
N ASN A 161 5.66 16.45 17.70
CA ASN A 161 4.51 17.15 18.27
C ASN A 161 3.25 17.10 17.39
N ASP A 162 3.39 16.72 16.12
CA ASP A 162 2.32 16.71 15.12
C ASP A 162 2.58 15.62 14.06
N LEU A 163 1.60 15.38 13.19
CA LEU A 163 1.69 14.35 12.15
C LEU A 163 2.81 14.65 11.14
N ARG A 164 3.13 15.93 10.90
CA ARG A 164 4.21 16.32 9.98
C ARG A 164 5.58 15.94 10.55
N GLY A 165 5.80 16.24 11.83
CA GLY A 165 7.00 15.83 12.56
C GLY A 165 7.10 14.31 12.63
N LEU A 166 5.98 13.59 12.74
CA LEU A 166 5.97 12.13 12.69
C LEU A 166 6.40 11.58 11.33
N VAL A 167 5.94 12.19 10.23
CA VAL A 167 6.42 11.85 8.88
C VAL A 167 7.92 12.12 8.76
N THR A 168 8.40 13.28 9.22
CA THR A 168 9.84 13.61 9.22
C THR A 168 10.65 12.57 10.01
N PHE A 169 10.18 12.20 11.19
CA PHE A 169 10.81 11.19 12.04
C PHE A 169 10.92 9.82 11.34
N PHE A 170 9.84 9.33 10.74
CA PHE A 170 9.90 8.07 9.98
C PHE A 170 10.79 8.16 8.73
N SER A 171 10.80 9.31 8.05
CA SER A 171 11.73 9.58 6.95
C SER A 171 13.19 9.54 7.41
N GLU A 172 13.52 10.07 8.59
CA GLU A 172 14.88 10.01 9.15
C GLU A 172 15.30 8.58 9.47
N LEU A 173 14.42 7.78 10.07
CA LEU A 173 14.66 6.34 10.28
C LEU A 173 14.88 5.61 8.95
N GLN A 174 14.08 5.94 7.93
CA GLN A 174 14.21 5.34 6.60
C GLN A 174 15.57 5.69 5.97
N LYS A 175 16.01 6.95 6.08
CA LYS A 175 17.33 7.40 5.61
C LYS A 175 18.49 6.69 6.34
N ALA A 176 18.34 6.43 7.64
CA ALA A 176 19.33 5.65 8.38
C ALA A 176 19.43 4.22 7.84
N VAL A 177 18.29 3.57 7.54
CA VAL A 177 18.28 2.27 6.86
C VAL A 177 18.90 2.39 5.46
N ASP A 178 18.57 3.43 4.69
CA ASP A 178 19.19 3.66 3.37
C ASP A 178 20.72 3.72 3.44
N TYR A 179 21.24 4.51 4.38
CA TYR A 179 22.68 4.63 4.61
C TYR A 179 23.31 3.27 4.94
N GLU A 180 22.77 2.55 5.91
CA GLU A 180 23.32 1.26 6.35
C GLU A 180 23.25 0.20 5.26
N VAL A 181 22.14 0.12 4.52
CA VAL A 181 22.02 -0.83 3.40
C VAL A 181 23.10 -0.59 2.36
N GLU A 182 23.42 0.66 2.03
CA GLU A 182 24.46 0.96 1.04
C GLU A 182 25.89 0.83 1.60
N ASN A 183 26.09 1.08 2.89
CA ASN A 183 27.44 1.17 3.46
C ASN A 183 27.90 -0.02 4.28
N CYS A 184 27.03 -0.99 4.60
CA CYS A 184 27.36 -2.10 5.50
C CYS A 184 28.63 -2.89 5.15
N ILE A 185 28.97 -3.02 3.86
CA ILE A 185 30.20 -3.70 3.42
C ILE A 185 31.49 -2.95 3.76
N PHE A 186 31.39 -1.64 4.02
CA PHE A 186 32.50 -0.77 4.39
C PHE A 186 32.64 -0.58 5.91
N ASN A 187 31.70 -1.12 6.71
CA ASN A 187 31.84 -1.14 8.16
C ASN A 187 33.01 -2.07 8.56
N ASP A 188 33.68 -1.78 9.67
CA ASP A 188 34.88 -2.52 10.12
C ASP A 188 34.63 -4.04 10.29
N ASP A 189 33.40 -4.41 10.66
CA ASP A 189 32.95 -5.79 10.82
C ASP A 189 32.18 -6.33 9.59
N GLY A 190 31.96 -5.49 8.58
CA GLY A 190 31.18 -5.78 7.38
C GLY A 190 29.71 -6.09 7.67
N LYS A 191 29.12 -5.58 8.76
CA LYS A 191 27.73 -5.87 9.18
C LYS A 191 26.82 -4.67 9.11
N LEU A 192 25.51 -4.93 9.05
CA LEU A 192 24.46 -3.91 9.16
C LEU A 192 24.28 -3.45 10.60
N HIS A 193 24.30 -2.14 10.85
CA HIS A 193 24.09 -1.57 12.18
C HIS A 193 22.76 -0.80 12.23
N ILE A 194 21.65 -1.55 12.21
CA ILE A 194 20.29 -0.99 12.22
C ILE A 194 19.57 -1.38 13.52
N ASP A 195 19.13 -0.37 14.28
CA ASP A 195 18.17 -0.51 15.37
C ASP A 195 16.77 -0.73 14.78
N ASN A 196 16.31 -1.98 14.66
CA ASN A 196 14.94 -2.26 14.24
C ASN A 196 13.95 -1.90 15.36
N LEU A 197 13.18 -0.82 15.16
CA LEU A 197 12.25 -0.29 16.15
C LEU A 197 10.82 -0.83 16.02
N ILE A 198 10.49 -1.55 14.95
CA ILE A 198 9.10 -1.89 14.62
C ILE A 198 9.01 -3.37 14.24
N SER A 199 8.15 -4.11 14.93
CA SER A 199 7.84 -5.48 14.54
C SER A 199 7.08 -5.49 13.20
N PRO A 200 7.29 -6.48 12.32
CA PRO A 200 6.52 -6.62 11.08
C PRO A 200 5.01 -6.53 11.33
N SER A 201 4.30 -5.95 10.37
CA SER A 201 2.84 -5.77 10.38
C SER A 201 2.29 -4.76 11.40
N LYS A 202 3.11 -4.27 12.34
CA LYS A 202 2.63 -3.54 13.52
C LYS A 202 1.99 -2.20 13.18
N ILE A 203 2.70 -1.28 12.51
CA ILE A 203 2.14 0.02 12.14
C ILE A 203 1.16 -0.13 10.98
N THR A 204 1.46 -0.98 9.99
CA THR A 204 0.57 -1.31 8.86
C THR A 204 -0.87 -1.58 9.32
N TYR A 205 -1.05 -2.24 10.47
CA TYR A 205 -2.37 -2.51 11.05
C TYR A 205 -2.82 -1.54 12.12
N GLN A 206 -1.94 -1.14 13.03
CA GLN A 206 -2.35 -0.33 14.19
C GLN A 206 -2.52 1.14 13.83
N LEU A 207 -1.83 1.67 12.81
CA LEU A 207 -2.06 3.04 12.36
C LEU A 207 -3.51 3.25 11.86
N PRO A 208 -4.06 2.46 10.92
CA PRO A 208 -5.47 2.54 10.56
C PRO A 208 -6.43 2.46 11.76
N GLN A 209 -6.15 1.60 12.75
CA GLN A 209 -6.97 1.46 13.95
C GLN A 209 -6.95 2.73 14.80
N LEU A 210 -5.77 3.27 15.09
CA LEU A 210 -5.61 4.53 15.81
C LEU A 210 -6.31 5.68 15.08
N ILE A 211 -6.17 5.78 13.75
CA ILE A 211 -6.87 6.83 12.99
C ILE A 211 -8.40 6.68 13.13
N LYS A 212 -8.94 5.45 13.06
CA LYS A 212 -10.38 5.22 13.28
C LYS A 212 -10.86 5.62 14.68
N GLU A 213 -10.03 5.40 15.69
CA GLU A 213 -10.33 5.73 17.08
C GLU A 213 -10.35 7.25 17.32
N TYR A 214 -9.32 7.94 16.84
CA TYR A 214 -9.13 9.37 17.12
C TYR A 214 -9.80 10.31 16.11
N VAL A 215 -10.19 9.82 14.93
CA VAL A 215 -10.75 10.64 13.84
C VAL A 215 -12.11 10.09 13.39
N PRO A 216 -13.23 10.69 13.84
CA PRO A 216 -14.58 10.17 13.59
C PRO A 216 -14.92 9.89 12.13
N PHE A 217 -14.37 10.69 11.20
CA PHE A 217 -14.54 10.51 9.75
C PHE A 217 -14.16 9.12 9.25
N PHE A 218 -13.21 8.43 9.91
CA PHE A 218 -12.71 7.13 9.49
C PHE A 218 -13.47 5.94 10.09
N LYS A 219 -14.40 6.16 11.03
CA LYS A 219 -15.08 5.09 11.78
C LYS A 219 -15.71 4.03 10.86
N ASP A 220 -16.25 4.45 9.73
CA ASP A 220 -16.93 3.61 8.73
C ASP A 220 -16.09 3.34 7.46
N LYS A 221 -14.81 3.71 7.44
CA LYS A 221 -13.96 3.62 6.23
C LYS A 221 -12.93 2.52 6.32
N ILE A 222 -12.56 1.93 5.20
CA ILE A 222 -11.42 1.01 5.12
C ILE A 222 -10.19 1.73 4.56
N PHE A 223 -9.04 1.51 5.18
CA PHE A 223 -7.75 1.83 4.56
C PHE A 223 -7.45 0.76 3.52
N LEU A 224 -7.60 1.10 2.24
CA LEU A 224 -7.45 0.17 1.14
C LEU A 224 -6.04 0.29 0.56
N TYR A 225 -5.14 -0.60 0.96
CA TYR A 225 -3.79 -0.65 0.42
C TYR A 225 -3.79 -1.30 -0.96
N LEU A 226 -3.48 -0.52 -1.99
CA LEU A 226 -3.41 -0.91 -3.39
C LEU A 226 -1.94 -1.06 -3.77
N ILE A 227 -1.41 -2.28 -3.60
CA ILE A 227 0.01 -2.61 -3.80
C ILE A 227 0.18 -3.15 -5.22
N ASP A 228 0.80 -2.39 -6.10
CA ASP A 228 0.98 -2.75 -7.51
C ASP A 228 2.39 -3.25 -7.83
N GLU A 229 2.48 -4.03 -8.92
CA GLU A 229 3.69 -4.63 -9.46
C GLU A 229 4.47 -5.51 -8.47
N LEU A 230 3.77 -6.44 -7.81
CA LEU A 230 4.35 -7.37 -6.85
C LEU A 230 5.51 -8.20 -7.45
N GLU A 231 5.54 -8.39 -8.77
CA GLU A 231 6.66 -9.07 -9.45
C GLU A 231 8.03 -8.37 -9.28
N ASN A 232 8.03 -7.09 -8.88
CA ASN A 232 9.26 -6.33 -8.70
C ASN A 232 9.94 -6.58 -7.35
N ILE A 233 9.29 -7.25 -6.39
CA ILE A 233 9.93 -7.64 -5.13
C ILE A 233 10.28 -9.13 -5.12
N SER A 234 11.37 -9.50 -4.45
CA SER A 234 11.89 -10.88 -4.44
C SER A 234 10.91 -11.85 -3.77
N GLU A 235 11.08 -13.16 -4.00
CA GLU A 235 10.26 -14.16 -3.32
C GLU A 235 10.34 -14.01 -1.78
N ASN A 236 11.54 -13.78 -1.25
CA ASN A 236 11.78 -13.55 0.17
C ASN A 236 11.00 -12.33 0.70
N GLN A 237 10.90 -11.26 -0.09
CA GLN A 237 10.15 -10.06 0.28
C GLN A 237 8.64 -10.23 0.14
N GLN A 238 8.18 -11.00 -0.85
CA GLN A 238 6.76 -11.33 -0.99
C GLN A 238 6.22 -12.06 0.24
N ARG A 239 7.05 -12.80 0.99
CA ARG A 239 6.63 -13.45 2.24
C ARG A 239 6.09 -12.47 3.29
N LEU A 240 6.61 -11.25 3.35
CA LEU A 240 6.04 -10.19 4.19
C LEU A 240 4.60 -9.88 3.76
N ILE A 241 4.39 -9.69 2.45
CA ILE A 241 3.06 -9.40 1.90
C ILE A 241 2.10 -10.56 2.18
N GLN A 242 2.56 -11.80 2.08
CA GLN A 242 1.76 -12.97 2.44
C GLN A 242 1.42 -13.00 3.95
N THR A 243 2.34 -12.61 4.83
CA THR A 243 2.02 -12.41 6.24
C THR A 243 0.90 -11.37 6.43
N LEU A 244 0.99 -10.23 5.71
CA LEU A 244 -0.04 -9.18 5.75
C LEU A 244 -1.40 -9.62 5.15
N ILE A 245 -1.43 -10.61 4.26
CA ILE A 245 -2.69 -11.19 3.80
C ILE A 245 -3.32 -12.05 4.91
N ARG A 246 -2.49 -12.83 5.61
CA ARG A 246 -2.93 -13.83 6.59
C ARG A 246 -3.53 -13.21 7.84
N GLU A 247 -2.90 -12.17 8.38
CA GLU A 247 -3.23 -11.63 9.71
C GLU A 247 -4.62 -10.97 9.79
N LYS A 248 -5.23 -10.58 8.65
CA LYS A 248 -6.58 -9.99 8.47
C LYS A 248 -6.95 -8.89 9.50
N ASN A 249 -7.20 -7.68 9.03
CA ASN A 249 -7.59 -6.55 9.88
C ASN A 249 -8.96 -5.98 9.48
N THR A 250 -9.68 -5.39 10.42
CA THR A 250 -10.98 -4.73 10.18
C THR A 250 -10.85 -3.24 9.84
N ALA A 251 -9.68 -2.64 10.08
CA ALA A 251 -9.38 -1.24 9.77
C ALA A 251 -8.79 -1.05 8.37
N CYS A 252 -8.11 -2.06 7.82
CA CYS A 252 -7.49 -2.01 6.51
C CYS A 252 -7.58 -3.35 5.76
N THR A 253 -7.34 -3.30 4.45
CA THR A 253 -7.27 -4.49 3.59
C THR A 253 -6.32 -4.24 2.41
N PHE A 254 -6.01 -5.31 1.66
CA PHE A 254 -5.01 -5.28 0.59
C PHE A 254 -5.59 -5.68 -0.76
N ARG A 255 -5.21 -4.97 -1.80
CA ARG A 255 -5.37 -5.34 -3.21
C ARG A 255 -3.98 -5.40 -3.82
N LEU A 256 -3.59 -6.57 -4.32
CA LEU A 256 -2.24 -6.85 -4.78
C LEU A 256 -2.23 -7.05 -6.29
N GLY A 257 -1.53 -6.19 -7.02
CA GLY A 257 -1.41 -6.24 -8.47
C GLY A 257 -0.16 -7.01 -8.85
N ALA A 258 -0.31 -8.04 -9.68
CA ALA A 258 0.84 -8.81 -10.15
C ALA A 258 0.64 -9.30 -11.58
N ARG A 259 1.74 -9.65 -12.24
CA ARG A 259 1.67 -10.49 -13.45
C ARG A 259 1.13 -11.89 -13.12
N LEU A 260 0.68 -12.62 -14.14
CA LEU A 260 0.20 -14.02 -13.98
C LEU A 260 1.18 -14.92 -13.20
N TYR A 261 2.48 -14.75 -13.43
CA TYR A 261 3.55 -15.46 -12.70
C TYR A 261 4.33 -14.53 -11.76
N GLY A 262 3.74 -13.39 -11.40
CA GLY A 262 4.38 -12.36 -10.57
C GLY A 262 4.35 -12.70 -9.08
N VAL A 263 3.40 -13.54 -8.65
CA VAL A 263 3.36 -14.10 -7.29
C VAL A 263 4.27 -15.33 -7.27
N ARG A 264 5.42 -15.20 -6.62
CA ARG A 264 6.48 -16.22 -6.56
C ARG A 264 6.31 -17.15 -5.36
N THR A 265 5.59 -16.71 -4.33
CA THR A 265 5.31 -17.52 -3.14
C THR A 265 4.00 -17.14 -2.49
N TYR A 266 3.37 -18.12 -1.84
CA TYR A 266 2.23 -17.91 -0.96
C TYR A 266 2.57 -18.11 0.52
N LYS A 267 3.86 -18.36 0.82
CA LYS A 267 4.37 -18.60 2.18
C LYS A 267 4.46 -17.31 2.98
N THR A 268 4.06 -17.34 4.24
CA THR A 268 4.28 -16.25 5.18
C THR A 268 5.71 -16.25 5.72
N LEU A 269 6.06 -15.17 6.44
CA LEU A 269 7.21 -15.15 7.35
C LEU A 269 7.03 -16.18 8.48
N GLY A 270 8.13 -16.52 9.17
CA GLY A 270 8.13 -17.43 10.33
C GLY A 270 7.99 -18.90 9.94
N SER A 271 6.92 -19.56 10.41
CA SER A 271 6.64 -21.00 10.20
C SER A 271 6.51 -21.40 8.73
N GLY A 272 6.34 -20.42 7.82
CA GLY A 272 6.27 -20.66 6.38
C GLY A 272 4.93 -21.27 5.94
N GLU A 273 3.86 -21.01 6.68
CA GLU A 273 2.51 -21.41 6.30
C GLU A 273 2.12 -20.79 4.96
N GLU A 274 1.36 -21.52 4.16
CA GLU A 274 0.92 -21.06 2.84
C GLU A 274 -0.52 -20.56 2.88
N ASN A 275 -0.73 -19.35 2.35
CA ASN A 275 -2.06 -18.80 2.13
C ASN A 275 -2.74 -19.49 0.96
N ARG A 276 -4.04 -19.73 1.09
CA ARG A 276 -4.87 -20.40 0.10
C ARG A 276 -5.93 -19.45 -0.45
N LYS A 277 -6.09 -19.51 -1.77
CA LYS A 277 -7.18 -18.83 -2.49
C LYS A 277 -8.54 -19.29 -1.93
N GLY A 278 -9.42 -18.34 -1.66
CA GLY A 278 -10.74 -18.56 -1.07
C GLY A 278 -10.75 -18.70 0.47
N SER A 279 -9.58 -18.78 1.11
CA SER A 279 -9.46 -18.82 2.57
C SER A 279 -8.83 -17.54 3.12
N GLU A 280 -7.61 -17.21 2.66
CA GLU A 280 -6.88 -16.02 3.11
C GLU A 280 -7.04 -14.85 2.14
N PHE A 281 -7.25 -15.11 0.85
CA PHE A 281 -7.43 -14.08 -0.18
C PHE A 281 -8.37 -14.50 -1.31
N ASP A 282 -9.04 -13.53 -1.92
CA ASP A 282 -9.71 -13.67 -3.22
C ASP A 282 -8.70 -13.50 -4.37
N GLU A 283 -8.96 -14.09 -5.52
CA GLU A 283 -8.09 -13.91 -6.70
C GLU A 283 -8.94 -13.66 -7.95
N VAL A 284 -8.50 -12.68 -8.74
CA VAL A 284 -9.09 -12.32 -10.02
C VAL A 284 -8.00 -12.26 -11.07
N VAL A 285 -8.23 -12.91 -12.22
CA VAL A 285 -7.44 -12.70 -13.44
C VAL A 285 -8.16 -11.65 -14.29
N LEU A 286 -7.60 -10.45 -14.36
CA LEU A 286 -8.24 -9.28 -14.97
C LEU A 286 -8.51 -9.48 -16.47
N ASP A 287 -7.58 -10.10 -17.20
CA ASP A 287 -7.75 -10.38 -18.63
C ASP A 287 -8.96 -11.29 -18.89
N ASP A 288 -9.12 -12.33 -18.07
CA ASP A 288 -10.24 -13.28 -18.18
C ASP A 288 -11.56 -12.63 -17.80
N PHE A 289 -11.54 -11.78 -16.77
CA PHE A 289 -12.71 -10.98 -16.38
C PHE A 289 -13.17 -10.09 -17.55
N LEU A 290 -12.27 -9.28 -18.10
CA LEU A 290 -12.58 -8.36 -19.21
C LEU A 290 -13.10 -9.11 -20.45
N ARG A 291 -12.46 -10.24 -20.81
CA ARG A 291 -12.91 -11.06 -21.94
C ARG A 291 -14.34 -11.55 -21.73
N ARG A 292 -14.65 -12.10 -20.55
CA ARG A 292 -15.99 -12.61 -20.25
C ARG A 292 -17.04 -11.51 -20.34
N THR A 293 -16.78 -10.32 -19.80
CA THR A 293 -17.78 -9.25 -19.79
C THR A 293 -18.04 -8.65 -21.18
N VAL A 294 -17.03 -8.59 -22.05
CA VAL A 294 -17.23 -8.20 -23.47
C VAL A 294 -18.12 -9.19 -24.24
N PHE A 295 -18.06 -10.49 -23.92
CA PHE A 295 -18.97 -11.47 -24.54
C PHE A 295 -20.43 -11.31 -24.11
N TYR A 296 -20.69 -10.79 -22.90
CA TYR A 296 -22.05 -10.54 -22.42
C TYR A 296 -22.67 -9.24 -22.95
N LEU A 297 -21.86 -8.24 -23.32
CA LEU A 297 -22.34 -6.99 -23.92
C LEU A 297 -22.72 -7.10 -25.40
N ASN A 298 -22.28 -8.16 -26.08
CA ASN A 298 -22.56 -8.43 -27.50
C ASN A 298 -23.66 -9.49 -27.73
N ARG A 299 -24.51 -9.75 -26.72
CA ARG A 299 -25.75 -10.53 -26.80
C ARG A 299 -26.91 -9.69 -26.32
#